data_AF-A0A2N9J9D4-F1
#
_entry.id   AF-A0A2N9J9D4-F1
#
_cell.length_a   1.000
_cell.length_b   1.000
_cell.length_c   1.000
_cell.angle_alpha   90.00
_cell.angle_beta   90.00
_cell.angle_gamma   90.00
#
_symmetry.space_group_name_H-M   'P 1'
#
loop_
_entity.id
_entity.type
_entity.pdbx_description
1 polymer ?
#
loop_
_entity_poly.entity_id
_entity_poly.type
_entity_poly.pdbx_seq_one_letter_code
_entity_poly.pdbx_strand_id
1 'polypeptide(L)'
;MPEVWRPYFLSPSGLVKVTDYVMLNGVIATAVAAGLCTPEDGKVLVARTDPQIINDSMTLTIQCVASVSNMGRCLHVRNHEIRALRSQVTILQRLLKESKKKVGEVKEENKRLKALVDS
;
A
#
# COMPACT_ATOMS: atom_id res chain seq x y z
N MET A 1 13.05 24.60 -30.92
CA MET A 1 13.94 23.98 -29.91
C MET A 1 13.50 22.55 -29.70
N PRO A 2 14.40 21.56 -29.59
CA PRO A 2 13.96 20.20 -29.27
C PRO A 2 13.47 20.14 -27.83
N GLU A 3 12.37 19.42 -27.58
CA GLU A 3 11.93 19.08 -26.23
C GLU A 3 13.06 18.35 -25.51
N VAL A 4 13.49 18.93 -24.38
CA VAL A 4 14.51 18.34 -23.53
C VAL A 4 13.77 17.58 -22.45
N TRP A 5 13.70 16.26 -22.60
CA TRP A 5 13.21 15.41 -21.53
C TRP A 5 14.16 15.49 -20.33
N ARG A 6 13.61 15.86 -19.17
CA ARG A 6 14.36 15.94 -17.91
C ARG A 6 13.52 15.34 -16.78
N PRO A 7 13.82 14.11 -16.38
CA PRO A 7 13.12 13.43 -15.29
C PRO A 7 13.57 14.02 -13.97
N TYR A 8 12.62 14.40 -13.13
CA TYR A 8 12.91 14.85 -11.78
C TYR A 8 11.89 14.23 -10.83
N PHE A 9 12.36 13.44 -9.87
CA PHE A 9 11.53 12.93 -8.78
C PHE A 9 11.44 13.99 -7.66
N LEU A 10 10.71 15.05 -7.94
CA LEU A 10 10.49 16.16 -7.00
C LEU A 10 9.08 16.10 -6.45
N SER A 11 9.00 16.10 -5.12
CA SER A 11 7.78 16.36 -4.37
C SER A 11 7.79 17.80 -3.84
N PRO A 12 6.64 18.35 -3.40
CA PRO A 12 6.60 19.63 -2.68
C PRO A 12 7.49 19.65 -1.42
N SER A 13 7.80 18.48 -0.87
CA SER A 13 8.69 18.26 0.28
C SER A 13 10.17 18.07 -0.09
N GLY A 14 10.53 18.13 -1.37
CA GLY A 14 11.90 17.96 -1.88
C GLY A 14 12.10 16.67 -2.68
N LEU A 15 13.37 16.26 -2.83
CA LEU A 15 13.77 15.09 -3.62
C LEU A 15 13.22 13.80 -2.99
N VAL A 16 12.57 12.97 -3.82
CA VAL A 16 12.05 11.67 -3.37
C VAL A 16 13.21 10.71 -3.11
N LYS A 17 13.23 10.10 -1.92
CA LYS A 17 14.24 9.13 -1.49
C LYS A 17 13.71 7.70 -1.63
N VAL A 18 14.62 6.74 -1.74
CA VAL A 18 14.28 5.29 -1.82
C VAL A 18 13.50 4.80 -0.59
N THR A 19 13.64 5.47 0.56
CA THR A 19 12.94 5.16 1.80
C THR A 19 11.51 5.72 1.87
N ASP A 20 11.13 6.58 0.93
CA ASP A 20 9.82 7.21 0.93
C ASP A 20 8.75 6.20 0.54
N TYR A 21 7.77 6.01 1.41
CA TYR A 21 6.71 5.05 1.19
C TYR A 21 5.69 5.56 0.18
N VAL A 22 5.95 5.28 -1.09
CA VAL A 22 5.07 5.55 -2.24
C VAL A 22 3.64 5.09 -1.98
N MET A 23 3.45 3.96 -1.27
CA MET A 23 2.12 3.41 -1.00
C MET A 23 1.34 4.13 0.13
N LEU A 24 1.99 4.97 0.93
CA LEU A 24 1.37 5.66 2.08
C LEU A 24 1.12 7.14 1.83
N ASN A 25 1.70 7.72 0.76
CA ASN A 25 1.58 9.14 0.47
C ASN A 25 1.29 9.37 -1.01
N GLY A 26 0.07 9.84 -1.32
CA GLY A 26 -0.36 10.14 -2.67
C GLY A 26 0.50 11.19 -3.38
N VAL A 27 1.08 12.15 -2.64
CA VAL A 27 1.98 13.17 -3.20
C VAL A 27 3.30 12.54 -3.66
N ILE A 28 3.83 11.59 -2.89
CA ILE A 28 5.04 10.85 -3.25
C ILE A 28 4.75 9.90 -4.40
N ALA A 29 3.57 9.26 -4.42
CA ALA A 29 3.14 8.43 -5.55
C ALA A 29 3.01 9.22 -6.86
N THR A 30 2.42 10.42 -6.82
CA THR A 30 2.32 11.28 -7.99
C THR A 30 3.70 11.78 -8.44
N ALA A 31 4.59 12.16 -7.53
CA ALA A 31 5.95 12.57 -7.86
C ALA A 31 6.77 11.43 -8.49
N VAL A 32 6.62 10.20 -7.97
CA VAL A 32 7.25 9.02 -8.57
C VAL A 32 6.67 8.73 -9.95
N ALA A 33 5.34 8.72 -10.09
CA ALA A 33 4.69 8.46 -11.38
C ALA A 33 5.06 9.49 -12.45
N ALA A 34 5.16 10.77 -12.09
CA ALA A 34 5.57 11.85 -12.98
C ALA A 34 7.05 11.75 -13.43
N GLY A 35 7.89 11.05 -12.66
CA GLY A 35 9.28 10.79 -13.03
C GLY A 35 9.52 9.48 -13.78
N LEU A 36 8.48 8.65 -13.99
CA LEU A 36 8.59 7.43 -14.81
C LEU A 36 8.58 7.78 -16.30
N CYS A 37 9.48 7.17 -17.07
CA CYS A 37 9.51 7.33 -18.52
C CYS A 37 8.20 6.85 -19.15
N THR A 38 7.58 7.71 -19.96
CA THR A 38 6.47 7.34 -20.83
C THR A 38 6.99 6.71 -22.15
N PRO A 39 6.16 5.99 -22.90
CA PRO A 39 6.52 5.52 -24.24
C PRO A 39 6.98 6.65 -25.19
N GLU A 40 6.41 7.84 -25.03
CA GLU A 40 6.77 9.06 -25.77
C GLU A 40 8.18 9.52 -25.45
N ASP A 41 8.57 9.48 -24.18
CA ASP A 41 9.94 9.80 -23.74
C ASP A 41 10.96 8.83 -24.34
N GLY A 42 10.58 7.55 -24.48
CA GLY A 42 11.39 6.55 -25.16
C GLY A 42 11.70 6.92 -26.62
N LYS A 43 10.73 7.49 -27.36
CA LYS A 43 10.95 7.95 -28.75
C LYS A 43 11.96 9.10 -28.81
N VAL A 44 11.89 10.03 -27.85
CA VAL A 44 12.82 11.16 -27.75
C VAL A 44 14.24 10.68 -27.38
N LEU A 45 14.34 9.67 -26.51
CA LEU A 45 15.61 9.09 -26.07
C LEU A 45 16.30 8.26 -27.17
N VAL A 46 15.55 7.49 -27.96
CA VAL A 46 16.10 6.67 -29.07
C VAL A 46 16.81 7.53 -30.13
N ALA A 47 16.36 8.77 -30.33
CA ALA A 47 16.99 9.70 -31.27
C ALA A 47 18.27 10.37 -30.72
N ARG A 48 18.66 10.11 -29.47
CA ARG A 48 19.85 10.70 -28.84
C ARG A 48 21.07 9.81 -29.04
N THR A 49 22.16 10.41 -29.50
CA THR A 49 23.47 9.76 -29.65
C THR A 49 24.47 10.15 -28.55
N ASP A 50 24.07 11.06 -27.64
CA ASP A 50 24.92 11.51 -26.55
C ASP A 50 25.10 10.40 -25.49
N PRO A 51 26.34 9.94 -25.22
CA PRO A 51 26.59 8.84 -24.29
C PRO A 51 26.16 9.12 -22.85
N GLN A 52 26.21 10.38 -22.40
CA GLN A 52 25.82 10.76 -21.04
C GLN A 52 24.32 10.66 -20.86
N ILE A 53 23.53 11.18 -21.81
CA ILE A 53 22.07 11.07 -21.80
C ILE A 53 21.63 9.60 -21.82
N ILE A 54 22.30 8.75 -22.60
CA ILE A 54 22.02 7.31 -22.64
C ILE A 54 22.28 6.68 -21.26
N ASN A 55 23.43 6.95 -20.63
CA ASN A 55 23.78 6.40 -19.32
C ASN A 55 22.81 6.87 -18.21
N ASP A 56 22.42 8.14 -18.22
CA ASP A 56 21.45 8.70 -17.27
C ASP A 56 20.07 8.04 -17.45
N SER A 57 19.63 7.82 -18.69
CA SER A 57 18.36 7.14 -18.98
C SER A 57 18.34 5.67 -18.52
N MET A 58 19.47 4.96 -18.64
CA MET A 58 19.63 3.60 -18.12
C MET A 58 19.59 3.58 -16.60
N THR A 59 20.30 4.50 -15.96
CA THR A 59 20.32 4.66 -14.50
C THR A 59 18.91 4.88 -13.96
N LEU A 60 18.16 5.78 -14.60
CA LEU A 60 16.77 6.04 -14.27
C LEU A 60 15.89 4.79 -14.45
N THR A 61 16.04 4.06 -15.55
CA THR A 61 15.29 2.82 -15.79
C THR A 61 15.54 1.79 -14.68
N ILE A 62 16.79 1.62 -14.24
CA ILE A 62 17.15 0.72 -13.14
C ILE A 62 16.49 1.18 -11.83
N GLN A 63 16.53 2.47 -11.52
CA GLN A 63 15.90 3.04 -10.32
C GLN A 63 14.36 2.85 -10.34
N CYS A 64 13.73 3.06 -11.49
CA CYS A 64 12.30 2.82 -11.69
C CYS A 64 11.94 1.36 -11.43
N VAL A 65 12.67 0.41 -12.03
CA VAL A 65 12.45 -1.03 -11.85
C VAL A 65 12.65 -1.44 -10.40
N ALA A 66 13.68 -0.93 -9.73
CA ALA A 66 13.92 -1.19 -8.31
C ALA A 66 12.79 -0.65 -7.42
N SER A 67 12.33 0.58 -7.69
CA SER A 67 11.22 1.20 -6.96
C SER A 67 9.91 0.41 -7.11
N VAL A 68 9.52 0.09 -8.35
CA VAL A 68 8.31 -0.73 -8.63
C VAL A 68 8.43 -2.13 -8.00
N SER A 69 9.60 -2.75 -8.06
CA SER A 69 9.84 -4.07 -7.45
C SER A 69 9.70 -4.02 -5.93
N ASN A 70 10.21 -2.98 -5.28
CA ASN A 70 10.06 -2.77 -3.84
C ASN A 70 8.60 -2.58 -3.45
N MET A 71 7.84 -1.77 -4.21
CA MET A 71 6.40 -1.61 -4.01
C MET A 71 5.65 -2.95 -4.13
N GLY A 72 5.98 -3.76 -5.13
CA GLY A 72 5.42 -5.09 -5.31
C GLY A 72 5.65 -6.00 -4.09
N ARG A 73 6.86 -5.98 -3.53
CA ARG A 73 7.20 -6.73 -2.30
C ARG A 73 6.41 -6.23 -1.09
N CYS A 74 6.35 -4.91 -0.88
CA CYS A 74 5.57 -4.32 0.20
C CYS A 74 4.09 -4.70 0.10
N LEU A 75 3.49 -4.60 -1.10
CA LEU A 75 2.11 -4.97 -1.33
C LEU A 75 1.86 -6.46 -1.04
N HIS A 76 2.79 -7.32 -1.43
CA HIS A 76 2.70 -8.76 -1.16
C HIS A 76 2.68 -9.08 0.34
N VAL A 77 3.52 -8.41 1.13
CA VAL A 77 3.56 -8.54 2.60
C VAL A 77 2.26 -8.01 3.22
N ARG A 78 1.81 -6.81 2.83
CA ARG A 78 0.55 -6.24 3.33
C ARG A 78 -0.66 -7.11 3.01
N ASN A 79 -0.68 -7.76 1.84
CA ASN A 79 -1.75 -8.69 1.48
C ASN A 79 -1.80 -9.91 2.41
N HIS A 80 -0.63 -10.43 2.84
CA HIS A 80 -0.56 -11.50 3.83
C HIS A 80 -1.10 -11.06 5.19
N GLU A 81 -0.72 -9.87 5.67
CA GLU A 81 -1.22 -9.30 6.92
C GLU A 81 -2.76 -9.13 6.87
N ILE A 82 -3.30 -8.59 5.78
CA ILE A 82 -4.74 -8.44 5.58
C ILE A 82 -5.44 -9.80 5.61
N ARG A 83 -4.87 -10.83 4.98
CA ARG A 83 -5.43 -12.19 4.99
C ARG A 83 -5.44 -12.77 6.42
N ALA A 84 -4.37 -12.58 7.18
CA ALA A 84 -4.30 -13.02 8.57
C ALA A 84 -5.33 -12.29 9.45
N LEU A 85 -5.45 -10.97 9.32
CA LEU A 85 -6.46 -10.16 10.02
C LEU A 85 -7.88 -10.61 9.67
N ARG A 86 -8.17 -10.88 8.39
CA ARG A 86 -9.48 -11.38 7.95
C ARG A 86 -9.84 -12.72 8.62
N SER A 87 -8.85 -13.61 8.77
CA SER A 87 -9.03 -14.86 9.50
C SER A 87 -9.36 -14.61 10.98
N GLN A 88 -8.60 -13.74 11.64
CA GLN A 88 -8.83 -13.37 13.05
C GLN A 88 -10.21 -12.74 13.27
N VAL A 89 -10.62 -11.80 12.41
CA VAL A 89 -11.95 -11.19 12.45
C VAL A 89 -13.04 -12.25 12.34
N THR A 90 -12.87 -13.23 11.45
CA THR A 90 -13.84 -14.33 11.29
C THR A 90 -13.96 -15.16 12.57
N ILE A 91 -12.84 -15.46 13.25
CA ILE A 91 -12.85 -16.18 14.53
C ILE A 91 -13.54 -15.35 15.61
N LEU A 92 -13.18 -14.07 15.74
CA LEU A 92 -13.77 -13.17 16.73
C LEU A 92 -15.28 -13.00 16.54
N GLN A 93 -15.76 -12.93 15.29
CA GLN A 93 -17.19 -12.87 15.00
C GLN A 93 -17.95 -14.11 15.49
N ARG A 94 -17.35 -15.31 15.38
CA ARG A 94 -17.95 -16.54 15.91
C ARG A 94 -18.01 -16.53 17.44
N LEU A 95 -16.89 -16.16 18.08
CA LEU A 95 -16.81 -16.06 19.55
C LEU A 95 -17.80 -15.04 20.09
N LEU A 96 -17.95 -13.89 19.42
CA LEU A 96 -18.92 -12.87 19.79
C LEU A 96 -20.36 -13.39 19.70
N LYS A 97 -20.68 -14.14 18.64
CA LYS A 97 -22.02 -14.75 18.48
C LYS A 97 -22.31 -15.75 19.59
N GLU A 98 -21.35 -16.60 19.94
CA GLU A 98 -21.49 -17.58 21.02
C GLU A 98 -21.62 -16.90 22.39
N SER A 99 -20.79 -15.89 22.67
CA SER A 99 -20.85 -15.13 23.91
C SER A 99 -22.21 -14.44 24.08
N LYS A 100 -22.74 -13.81 23.02
CA LYS A 100 -24.10 -13.22 23.05
C LYS A 100 -25.18 -14.25 23.39
N LYS A 101 -25.07 -15.48 22.86
CA LYS A 101 -26.01 -16.57 23.18
C LYS A 101 -25.95 -16.92 24.67
N LYS A 102 -24.74 -17.16 25.21
CA LYS A 102 -24.54 -17.50 26.63
C LYS A 102 -25.02 -16.41 27.57
N VAL A 103 -24.77 -15.14 27.24
CA VAL A 103 -25.30 -13.99 28.01
C VAL A 103 -26.83 -14.01 28.05
N GLY A 104 -27.48 -14.36 26.95
CA GLY A 104 -28.94 -14.54 26.92
C GLY A 104 -29.42 -15.65 27.83
N GLU A 105 -28.79 -16.84 27.76
CA GLU A 105 -29.12 -17.99 28.60
C GLU A 105 -28.97 -17.68 30.10
N VAL A 106 -27.83 -17.09 30.50
CA VAL A 106 -27.57 -16.66 31.89
C VAL A 106 -28.58 -15.61 32.36
N LYS A 107 -29.01 -14.70 31.49
CA LYS A 107 -30.01 -13.68 31.84
C LYS A 107 -31.36 -14.30 32.15
N GLU A 108 -31.78 -15.32 31.40
CA GLU A 108 -33.04 -16.04 31.68
C GLU A 108 -32.95 -16.89 32.94
N GLU A 109 -31.82 -17.55 33.19
CA GLU A 109 -31.59 -18.30 34.43
C GLU A 109 -31.63 -17.38 35.66
N ASN A 110 -30.97 -16.22 35.60
CA ASN A 110 -31.00 -15.23 36.68
C ASN A 110 -32.41 -14.73 36.98
N LYS A 111 -33.28 -14.56 35.97
CA LYS A 111 -34.69 -14.18 36.20
C LYS A 111 -35.44 -15.28 36.97
N ARG A 112 -35.22 -16.55 36.61
CA ARG A 112 -35.86 -17.70 37.29
C ARG A 112 -35.39 -17.82 38.74
N LEU A 113 -34.08 -17.69 38.98
CA LEU A 113 -33.52 -17.72 40.33
C LEU A 113 -34.05 -16.56 41.18
N LYS A 114 -34.15 -15.36 40.61
CA LYS A 114 -34.71 -14.20 41.32
C LYS A 114 -36.16 -14.45 41.76
N ALA A 115 -36.99 -15.04 40.90
CA ALA A 115 -38.37 -15.39 41.26
C ALA A 115 -38.46 -16.41 42.39
N LEU A 116 -37.47 -17.31 42.54
CA LEU A 116 -37.41 -18.27 43.64
C LEU A 116 -36.96 -17.64 44.97
N VAL A 117 -36.10 -16.61 44.91
CA VAL A 117 -35.63 -15.88 46.10
C VAL A 117 -36.69 -14.91 46.63
N ASP A 118 -37.45 -14.29 45.73
CA ASP A 118 -38.50 -13.32 46.07
C ASP A 118 -39.81 -13.98 46.55
N SER A 119 -39.88 -15.33 46.57
CA SER A 119 -41.06 -16.13 46.93
C SER A 119 -40.96 -16.73 48.33
#